data_AF-A0A0J8AXJ3-F1
#
_entry.id   AF-A0A0J8AXJ3-F1
#
_cell.length_a   1.000
_cell.length_b   1.000
_cell.length_c   1.000
_cell.angle_alpha   90.00
_cell.angle_beta   90.00
_cell.angle_gamma   90.00
#
_symmetry.space_group_name_H-M   'P 1'
#
loop_
_entity.id
_entity.type
_entity.pdbx_description
1 polymer ?
#
loop_
_entity_poly.entity_id
_entity_poly.type
_entity_poly.pdbx_seq_one_letter_code
_entity_poly.pdbx_strand_id
1 'polypeptide(L)'
;SDGAEFSRRGFDAQEAFDDPRINACNMLIDLVRVRTSDVFPGVMQIINNHLSSPENDHILIDGALLLFGSLSRVLLSKQNDLPHAVREIFVNNVMPLISHRSGILRTRSVWVCGRYAALSDAKQSIAPVFDLLRNDKTIPVVTSASIAFSELLRAHADAIDQLKDHLPVILEQYVSLIDSVGNETVISTLEDIVGRFPPSAVAPFILRLTEKLIAVFSMHVFA
;
A
#
# COMPACT_ATOMS: atom_id res chain seq x y z
N SER A 1 8.51 -19.76 -0.33
CA SER A 1 9.80 -19.14 -0.70
C SER A 1 9.80 -17.74 -0.10
N ASP A 2 10.91 -17.35 0.51
CA ASP A 2 11.01 -16.38 1.61
C ASP A 2 10.25 -15.05 1.39
N GLY A 3 9.33 -14.72 2.30
CA GLY A 3 8.56 -13.47 2.24
C GLY A 3 9.43 -12.22 2.42
N ALA A 4 10.61 -12.39 3.05
CA ALA A 4 11.62 -11.35 3.14
C ALA A 4 12.26 -11.07 1.76
N GLU A 5 12.47 -12.11 0.93
CA GLU A 5 13.02 -11.95 -0.42
C GLU A 5 12.03 -11.24 -1.36
N PHE A 6 10.73 -11.56 -1.27
CA PHE A 6 9.68 -10.85 -2.02
C PHE A 6 9.62 -9.35 -1.66
N SER A 7 9.78 -9.05 -0.36
CA SER A 7 9.81 -7.67 0.13
C SER A 7 11.08 -6.96 -0.35
N ARG A 8 12.26 -7.60 -0.27
CA ARG A 8 13.53 -6.99 -0.72
C ARG A 8 13.55 -6.72 -2.23
N ARG A 9 13.11 -7.68 -3.06
CA ARG A 9 13.10 -7.56 -4.53
C ARG A 9 12.09 -6.54 -5.06
N GLY A 10 10.98 -6.32 -4.36
CA GLY A 10 9.92 -5.39 -4.80
C GLY A 10 10.28 -3.91 -4.68
N PHE A 11 11.29 -3.56 -3.87
CA PHE A 11 11.64 -2.18 -3.54
C PHE A 11 13.05 -1.76 -3.99
N ASP A 12 13.86 -2.66 -4.57
CA ASP A 12 15.17 -2.34 -5.14
C ASP A 12 15.03 -1.83 -6.59
N ALA A 13 15.33 -0.56 -6.82
CA ALA A 13 15.14 0.11 -8.11
C ALA A 13 16.07 -0.43 -9.22
N GLN A 14 17.19 -1.07 -8.86
CA GLN A 14 18.18 -1.56 -9.82
C GLN A 14 17.85 -2.98 -10.30
N GLU A 15 17.35 -3.84 -9.42
CA GLU A 15 16.78 -5.16 -9.79
C GLU A 15 15.43 -5.02 -10.53
N ALA A 16 14.72 -3.90 -10.31
CA ALA A 16 13.43 -3.63 -10.96
C ALA A 16 13.50 -3.38 -12.48
N PHE A 17 14.66 -2.96 -13.01
CA PHE A 17 14.80 -2.59 -14.42
C PHE A 17 14.70 -3.79 -15.38
N ASP A 18 15.24 -4.95 -14.97
CA ASP A 18 15.23 -6.18 -15.77
C ASP A 18 14.05 -7.11 -15.41
N ASP A 19 13.17 -6.73 -14.48
CA ASP A 19 12.00 -7.55 -14.13
C ASP A 19 10.95 -7.48 -15.27
N PRO A 20 10.67 -8.61 -15.96
CA PRO A 20 9.71 -8.63 -17.05
C PRO A 20 8.30 -8.21 -16.62
N ARG A 21 7.95 -8.36 -15.34
CA ARG A 21 6.66 -7.91 -14.79
C ARG A 21 6.58 -6.39 -14.72
N ILE A 22 7.67 -5.73 -14.31
CA ILE A 22 7.74 -4.27 -14.24
C ILE A 22 7.74 -3.69 -15.64
N ASN A 23 8.47 -4.30 -16.57
CA ASN A 23 8.47 -3.91 -17.97
C ASN A 23 7.09 -4.06 -18.63
N ALA A 24 6.36 -5.15 -18.34
CA ALA A 24 4.99 -5.32 -18.80
C ALA A 24 4.04 -4.25 -18.22
N CYS A 25 4.18 -3.91 -16.93
CA CYS A 25 3.39 -2.85 -16.31
C CYS A 25 3.69 -1.48 -16.93
N ASN A 26 4.96 -1.16 -17.17
CA ASN A 26 5.38 0.09 -17.80
C ASN A 26 4.85 0.21 -19.23
N MET A 27 4.95 -0.87 -20.03
CA MET A 27 4.36 -0.91 -21.36
C MET A 27 2.85 -0.66 -21.32
N LEU A 28 2.13 -1.27 -20.37
CA LEU A 28 0.70 -1.07 -20.21
C LEU A 28 0.36 0.38 -19.83
N ILE A 29 1.10 0.96 -18.89
CA ILE A 29 0.96 2.36 -18.48
C ILE A 29 1.12 3.28 -19.71
N ASP A 30 2.14 3.06 -20.53
CA ASP A 30 2.39 3.86 -21.73
C ASP A 30 1.29 3.69 -22.77
N LEU A 31 0.81 2.46 -22.98
CA LEU A 31 -0.31 2.20 -23.89
C LEU A 31 -1.60 2.89 -23.42
N VAL A 32 -1.95 2.80 -22.14
CA VAL A 32 -3.13 3.47 -21.59
C VAL A 32 -2.97 4.98 -21.65
N ARG A 33 -1.75 5.51 -21.51
CA ARG A 33 -1.48 6.95 -21.60
C ARG A 33 -1.56 7.50 -23.03
N VAL A 34 -1.04 6.77 -24.02
CA VAL A 34 -0.92 7.24 -25.41
C VAL A 34 -2.11 6.84 -26.28
N ARG A 35 -2.76 5.70 -25.99
CA ARG A 35 -3.86 5.11 -26.76
C ARG A 35 -5.07 4.82 -25.87
N THR A 36 -5.41 5.77 -24.98
CA THR A 36 -6.44 5.58 -23.94
C THR A 36 -7.77 5.07 -24.52
N SER A 37 -8.29 5.69 -25.58
CA SER A 37 -9.57 5.31 -26.19
C SER A 37 -9.61 3.87 -26.69
N ASP A 38 -8.48 3.35 -27.17
CA ASP A 38 -8.40 2.06 -27.84
C ASP A 38 -8.12 0.93 -26.84
N VAL A 39 -7.30 1.22 -25.82
CA VAL A 39 -6.74 0.20 -24.93
C VAL A 39 -7.46 0.13 -23.60
N PHE A 40 -7.89 1.28 -23.04
CA PHE A 40 -8.43 1.34 -21.68
C PHE A 40 -9.63 0.42 -21.44
N PRO A 41 -10.66 0.34 -22.32
CA PRO A 41 -11.80 -0.53 -22.10
C PRO A 41 -11.41 -2.02 -21.98
N GLY A 42 -10.52 -2.50 -22.87
CA GLY A 42 -10.06 -3.88 -22.85
C GLY A 42 -9.23 -4.20 -21.60
N VAL A 43 -8.38 -3.27 -21.17
CA VAL A 43 -7.57 -3.44 -19.96
C VAL A 43 -8.43 -3.50 -18.71
N MET A 44 -9.41 -2.60 -18.57
CA MET A 44 -10.34 -2.63 -17.44
C MET A 44 -11.19 -3.91 -17.44
N GLN A 45 -11.61 -4.38 -18.61
CA GLN A 45 -12.33 -5.65 -18.73
C GLN A 45 -11.49 -6.84 -18.27
N ILE A 46 -10.23 -6.94 -18.71
CA ILE A 46 -9.31 -8.01 -18.28
C ILE A 46 -9.12 -7.99 -16.76
N ILE A 47 -8.85 -6.81 -16.20
CA ILE A 47 -8.68 -6.64 -14.75
C ILE A 47 -9.95 -7.07 -14.02
N ASN A 48 -11.11 -6.56 -14.43
CA ASN A 48 -12.37 -6.88 -13.79
C ASN A 48 -12.66 -8.38 -13.83
N ASN A 49 -12.52 -9.03 -14.98
CA ASN A 49 -12.75 -10.47 -15.14
C ASN A 49 -11.87 -11.30 -14.20
N HIS A 50 -10.62 -10.89 -14.01
CA HIS A 50 -9.70 -11.63 -13.15
C HIS A 50 -10.00 -11.41 -11.66
N LEU A 51 -10.42 -10.20 -11.26
CA LEU A 51 -10.72 -9.90 -9.86
C LEU A 51 -12.12 -10.36 -9.42
N SER A 52 -13.08 -10.43 -10.33
CA SER A 52 -14.47 -10.81 -10.00
C SER A 52 -14.72 -12.32 -10.03
N SER A 53 -13.79 -13.12 -10.54
CA SER A 53 -13.96 -14.57 -10.65
C SER A 53 -13.49 -15.27 -9.36
N PRO A 54 -14.39 -15.92 -8.60
CA PRO A 54 -14.05 -16.59 -7.34
C PRO A 54 -13.23 -17.88 -7.54
N GLU A 55 -13.22 -18.43 -8.76
CA GLU A 55 -12.50 -19.64 -9.12
C GLU A 55 -11.05 -19.39 -9.57
N ASN A 56 -10.68 -18.11 -9.74
CA ASN A 56 -9.34 -17.79 -10.23
C ASN A 56 -8.26 -18.15 -9.22
N ASP A 57 -7.14 -18.62 -9.76
CA ASP A 57 -5.91 -18.78 -8.99
C ASP A 57 -5.48 -17.42 -8.43
N HIS A 58 -4.96 -17.44 -7.19
CA HIS A 58 -4.40 -16.28 -6.53
C HIS A 58 -3.32 -15.59 -7.36
N ILE A 59 -2.61 -16.30 -8.24
CA ILE A 59 -1.61 -15.71 -9.14
C ILE A 59 -2.27 -14.76 -10.16
N LEU A 60 -3.39 -15.15 -10.75
CA LEU A 60 -4.12 -14.31 -11.71
C LEU A 60 -4.73 -13.08 -11.02
N ILE A 61 -5.24 -13.27 -9.80
CA ILE A 61 -5.78 -12.17 -9.00
C ILE A 61 -4.65 -11.19 -8.62
N ASP A 62 -3.49 -11.68 -8.15
CA ASP A 62 -2.33 -10.82 -7.84
C ASP A 62 -1.86 -10.03 -9.07
N GLY A 63 -1.79 -10.69 -10.23
CA GLY A 63 -1.46 -10.03 -11.50
C GLY A 63 -2.44 -8.92 -11.86
N ALA A 64 -3.75 -9.17 -11.77
CA ALA A 64 -4.78 -8.17 -12.04
C ALA A 64 -4.72 -6.99 -11.05
N LEU A 65 -4.48 -7.26 -9.77
CA LEU A 65 -4.28 -6.21 -8.77
C LEU A 65 -3.01 -5.39 -9.06
N LEU A 66 -1.91 -6.03 -9.48
CA LEU A 66 -0.67 -5.35 -9.85
C LEU A 66 -0.89 -4.41 -11.04
N LEU A 67 -1.57 -4.87 -12.10
CA LEU A 67 -1.90 -4.04 -13.26
C LEU A 67 -2.78 -2.85 -12.84
N PHE A 68 -3.84 -3.11 -12.08
CA PHE A 68 -4.76 -2.07 -11.64
C PHE A 68 -4.08 -1.01 -10.75
N GLY A 69 -3.28 -1.43 -9.77
CA GLY A 69 -2.52 -0.53 -8.91
C GLY A 69 -1.46 0.27 -9.67
N SER A 70 -0.82 -0.32 -10.68
CA SER A 70 0.18 0.36 -11.52
C SER A 70 -0.41 1.50 -12.34
N LEU A 71 -1.67 1.37 -12.77
CA LEU A 71 -2.39 2.40 -13.52
C LEU A 71 -2.86 3.59 -12.68
N SER A 72 -2.84 3.49 -11.35
CA SER A 72 -3.34 4.54 -10.42
C SER A 72 -2.88 5.95 -10.78
N ARG A 73 -1.59 6.15 -11.07
CA ARG A 73 -1.04 7.48 -11.38
C ARG A 73 -1.65 8.08 -12.65
N VAL A 74 -1.84 7.27 -13.70
CA VAL A 74 -2.45 7.74 -14.95
C VAL A 74 -3.93 8.01 -14.73
N LEU A 75 -4.63 7.11 -14.05
CA LEU A 75 -6.08 7.21 -13.85
C LEU A 75 -6.47 8.36 -12.91
N LEU A 76 -5.70 8.57 -11.84
CA LEU A 76 -5.97 9.62 -10.86
C LEU A 76 -5.47 11.01 -11.30
N SER A 77 -4.70 11.11 -12.39
CA SER A 77 -4.24 12.40 -12.93
C SER A 77 -5.40 13.35 -13.31
N LYS A 78 -6.58 12.78 -13.60
CA LYS A 78 -7.84 13.51 -13.86
C LYS A 78 -8.97 12.91 -13.03
N GLN A 79 -8.85 12.99 -11.70
CA GLN A 79 -9.79 12.34 -10.78
C GLN A 79 -11.28 12.69 -11.02
N ASN A 80 -11.57 13.92 -11.47
CA ASN A 80 -12.94 14.36 -11.79
C ASN A 80 -13.54 13.63 -13.01
N ASP A 81 -12.69 13.19 -13.93
CA ASP A 81 -13.07 12.46 -15.15
C ASP A 81 -12.86 10.95 -14.99
N LEU A 82 -12.58 10.48 -13.77
CA LEU A 82 -12.27 9.09 -13.52
C LEU A 82 -13.50 8.21 -13.87
N PRO A 83 -13.36 7.24 -14.78
CA PRO A 83 -14.48 6.39 -15.19
C PRO A 83 -15.09 5.63 -14.00
N HIS A 84 -16.42 5.56 -13.97
CA HIS A 84 -17.18 4.89 -12.90
C HIS A 84 -16.70 3.45 -12.65
N ALA A 85 -16.42 2.70 -13.72
CA ALA A 85 -15.92 1.33 -13.65
C ALA A 85 -14.63 1.17 -12.82
N VAL A 86 -13.76 2.20 -12.76
CA VAL A 86 -12.55 2.15 -11.93
C VAL A 86 -12.93 2.14 -10.44
N ARG A 87 -13.89 2.98 -10.05
CA ARG A 87 -14.39 3.01 -8.66
C ARG A 87 -15.10 1.70 -8.32
N GLU A 88 -15.89 1.15 -9.23
CA GLU A 88 -16.55 -0.14 -9.02
C GLU A 88 -15.56 -1.29 -8.83
N ILE A 89 -14.53 -1.38 -9.67
CA ILE A 89 -13.47 -2.40 -9.50
C ILE A 89 -12.80 -2.24 -8.14
N PHE A 90 -12.47 -1.02 -7.74
CA PHE A 90 -11.84 -0.74 -6.46
C PHE A 90 -12.71 -1.19 -5.27
N VAL A 91 -13.96 -0.74 -5.23
CA VAL A 91 -14.86 -1.03 -4.10
C VAL A 91 -15.32 -2.49 -4.08
N ASN A 92 -15.73 -3.03 -5.22
CA ASN A 92 -16.38 -4.33 -5.27
C ASN A 92 -15.39 -5.49 -5.38
N ASN A 93 -14.20 -5.27 -5.95
CA ASN A 93 -13.26 -6.36 -6.21
C ASN A 93 -11.95 -6.23 -5.42
N VAL A 94 -11.43 -5.02 -5.20
CA VAL A 94 -10.15 -4.84 -4.47
C VAL A 94 -10.36 -4.86 -2.96
N MET A 95 -11.23 -4.01 -2.43
CA MET A 95 -11.40 -3.87 -0.98
C MET A 95 -11.78 -5.17 -0.25
N PRO A 96 -12.64 -6.06 -0.80
CA PRO A 96 -12.94 -7.33 -0.13
C PRO A 96 -11.72 -8.25 0.02
N LEU A 97 -10.70 -8.09 -0.83
CA LEU A 97 -9.48 -8.89 -0.79
C LEU A 97 -8.53 -8.49 0.34
N ILE A 98 -8.79 -7.40 1.06
CA ILE A 98 -8.03 -7.01 2.26
C ILE A 98 -8.17 -8.09 3.35
N SER A 99 -9.33 -8.72 3.45
CA SER A 99 -9.61 -9.79 4.43
C SER A 99 -9.43 -11.20 3.85
N HIS A 100 -8.82 -11.33 2.67
CA HIS A 100 -8.68 -12.62 2.01
C HIS A 100 -7.75 -13.57 2.79
N ARG A 101 -7.97 -14.88 2.73
CA ARG A 101 -7.14 -15.90 3.45
C ARG A 101 -5.67 -15.92 3.03
N SER A 102 -5.38 -15.60 1.77
CA SER A 102 -4.03 -15.56 1.21
C SER A 102 -3.31 -14.26 1.57
N GLY A 103 -2.16 -14.36 2.25
CA GLY A 103 -1.32 -13.21 2.60
C GLY A 103 -0.78 -12.46 1.37
N ILE A 104 -0.56 -13.15 0.25
CA ILE A 104 -0.15 -12.51 -1.02
C ILE A 104 -1.24 -11.54 -1.49
N LEU A 105 -2.49 -12.01 -1.51
CA LEU A 105 -3.61 -11.21 -1.96
C LEU A 105 -3.93 -10.06 -1.01
N ARG A 106 -3.81 -10.27 0.31
CA ARG A 106 -3.90 -9.17 1.29
C ARG A 106 -2.82 -8.13 1.06
N THR A 107 -1.56 -8.56 0.91
CA THR A 107 -0.42 -7.66 0.66
C THR A 107 -0.68 -6.79 -0.56
N ARG A 108 -1.13 -7.40 -1.65
CA ARG A 108 -1.34 -6.72 -2.92
C ARG A 108 -2.59 -5.83 -2.92
N SER A 109 -3.71 -6.28 -2.37
CA SER A 109 -4.94 -5.48 -2.30
C SER A 109 -4.76 -4.23 -1.44
N VAL A 110 -4.08 -4.37 -0.30
CA VAL A 110 -3.72 -3.24 0.57
C VAL A 110 -2.79 -2.25 -0.13
N TRP A 111 -1.81 -2.75 -0.89
CA TRP A 111 -0.97 -1.89 -1.72
C TRP A 111 -1.81 -1.09 -2.72
N VAL A 112 -2.79 -1.72 -3.39
CA VAL A 112 -3.74 -1.02 -4.27
C VAL A 112 -4.54 0.03 -3.50
N CYS A 113 -5.00 -0.24 -2.27
CA CYS A 113 -5.69 0.75 -1.43
C CYS A 113 -4.83 2.00 -1.19
N GLY A 114 -3.55 1.84 -0.88
CA GLY A 114 -2.62 2.98 -0.77
C GLY A 114 -2.47 3.74 -2.09
N ARG A 115 -2.37 3.03 -3.22
CA ARG A 115 -2.24 3.63 -4.56
C ARG A 115 -3.47 4.42 -5.01
N TYR A 116 -4.65 4.04 -4.52
CA TYR A 116 -5.92 4.71 -4.80
C TYR A 116 -6.44 5.52 -3.61
N ALA A 117 -5.58 5.85 -2.64
CA ALA A 117 -5.96 6.57 -1.43
C ALA A 117 -6.69 7.90 -1.70
N ALA A 118 -6.42 8.57 -2.82
CA ALA A 118 -7.10 9.81 -3.18
C ALA A 118 -8.61 9.66 -3.47
N LEU A 119 -9.11 8.44 -3.73
CA LEU A 119 -10.53 8.20 -3.94
C LEU A 119 -11.30 8.41 -2.63
N SER A 120 -12.45 9.07 -2.70
CA SER A 120 -13.37 9.21 -1.55
C SER A 120 -13.75 7.85 -0.94
N ASP A 121 -13.93 6.84 -1.79
CA ASP A 121 -14.28 5.48 -1.38
C ASP A 121 -13.15 4.78 -0.61
N ALA A 122 -11.89 5.16 -0.86
CA ALA A 122 -10.73 4.56 -0.20
C ALA A 122 -10.71 4.83 1.31
N LYS A 123 -11.39 5.87 1.79
CA LYS A 123 -11.55 6.15 3.23
C LYS A 123 -12.13 4.95 4.00
N GLN A 124 -13.02 4.17 3.37
CA GLN A 124 -13.61 2.97 3.97
C GLN A 124 -12.58 1.85 4.22
N SER A 125 -11.41 1.92 3.57
CA SER A 125 -10.32 0.95 3.76
C SER A 125 -9.39 1.28 4.94
N ILE A 126 -9.50 2.46 5.56
CA ILE A 126 -8.63 2.85 6.69
C ILE A 126 -8.72 1.86 7.85
N ALA A 127 -9.94 1.54 8.30
CA ALA A 127 -10.15 0.61 9.41
C ALA A 127 -9.62 -0.81 9.12
N PRO A 128 -9.99 -1.47 8.00
CA PRO A 128 -9.47 -2.81 7.73
C PRO A 128 -7.96 -2.84 7.45
N VAL A 129 -7.38 -1.79 6.86
CA VAL A 129 -5.92 -1.68 6.70
C VAL A 129 -5.23 -1.53 8.05
N PHE A 130 -5.77 -0.71 8.95
CA PHE A 130 -5.26 -0.59 10.32
C PHE A 130 -5.37 -1.91 11.10
N ASP A 131 -6.45 -2.66 10.91
CA ASP A 131 -6.61 -3.98 11.52
C ASP A 131 -5.54 -4.97 11.04
N LEU A 132 -5.16 -4.94 9.76
CA LEU A 132 -4.04 -5.74 9.27
C LEU A 132 -2.71 -5.29 9.86
N LEU A 133 -2.46 -3.98 9.91
CA LEU A 133 -1.24 -3.42 10.53
C LEU A 133 -1.10 -3.86 11.99
N ARG A 134 -2.21 -3.97 12.72
CA ARG A 134 -2.23 -4.37 14.14
C ARG A 134 -2.16 -5.87 14.36
N ASN A 135 -2.81 -6.67 13.51
CA ASN A 135 -3.12 -8.07 13.83
C ASN A 135 -2.52 -9.10 12.85
N ASP A 136 -2.13 -8.72 11.64
CA ASP A 136 -1.51 -9.66 10.70
C ASP A 136 -0.09 -10.00 11.16
N LYS A 137 0.32 -11.26 10.96
CA LYS A 137 1.63 -11.78 11.40
C LYS A 137 2.64 -11.86 10.27
N THR A 138 2.22 -11.61 9.04
CA THR A 138 3.05 -11.75 7.85
C THR A 138 3.69 -10.40 7.53
N ILE A 139 5.03 -10.36 7.61
CA ILE A 139 5.82 -9.14 7.37
C ILE A 139 5.44 -8.41 6.06
N PRO A 140 5.23 -9.10 4.92
CA PRO A 140 4.82 -8.41 3.68
C PRO A 140 3.48 -7.68 3.81
N VAL A 141 2.50 -8.29 4.48
CA VAL A 141 1.17 -7.67 4.66
C VAL A 141 1.29 -6.46 5.58
N VAL A 142 1.96 -6.60 6.71
CA VAL A 142 2.09 -5.52 7.71
C VAL A 142 2.91 -4.36 7.15
N THR A 143 3.95 -4.64 6.36
CA THR A 143 4.75 -3.61 5.65
C THR A 143 3.94 -2.89 4.59
N SER A 144 3.15 -3.62 3.79
CA SER A 144 2.25 -3.00 2.80
C SER A 144 1.16 -2.16 3.48
N ALA A 145 0.61 -2.66 4.59
CA ALA A 145 -0.40 -1.98 5.38
C ALA A 145 0.10 -0.69 6.03
N SER A 146 1.34 -0.66 6.53
CA SER A 146 1.90 0.58 7.08
C SER A 146 1.98 1.68 6.02
N ILE A 147 2.56 1.38 4.86
CA ILE A 147 2.68 2.33 3.74
C ILE A 147 1.28 2.78 3.28
N ALA A 148 0.37 1.84 3.02
CA ALA A 148 -0.99 2.17 2.58
C ALA A 148 -1.76 2.99 3.61
N PHE A 149 -1.59 2.72 4.90
CA PHE A 149 -2.23 3.46 5.98
C PHE A 149 -1.78 4.93 6.00
N SER A 150 -0.48 5.19 5.84
CA SER A 150 0.03 6.56 5.70
C SER A 150 -0.55 7.27 4.47
N GLU A 151 -0.60 6.62 3.30
CA GLU A 151 -1.22 7.21 2.10
C GLU A 151 -2.70 7.55 2.32
N LEU A 152 -3.46 6.64 2.93
CA LEU A 152 -4.89 6.82 3.21
C LEU A 152 -5.13 7.99 4.17
N LEU A 153 -4.35 8.09 5.24
CA LEU A 153 -4.45 9.23 6.15
C LEU A 153 -4.03 10.54 5.49
N ARG A 154 -3.31 10.50 4.36
CA ARG A 154 -2.84 11.71 3.66
C ARG A 154 -3.99 12.29 2.89
N ALA A 155 -4.70 11.42 2.18
CA ALA A 155 -5.87 11.75 1.41
C ALA A 155 -7.09 12.06 2.30
N HIS A 156 -7.15 11.48 3.50
CA HIS A 156 -8.28 11.59 4.42
C HIS A 156 -7.83 12.05 5.82
N ALA A 157 -7.29 13.27 5.89
CA ALA A 157 -6.73 13.84 7.12
C ALA A 157 -7.76 13.92 8.27
N ASP A 158 -9.05 14.00 7.97
CA ASP A 158 -10.12 14.02 8.96
C ASP A 158 -10.28 12.68 9.71
N ALA A 159 -9.66 11.60 9.23
CA ALA A 159 -9.60 10.34 9.95
C ALA A 159 -8.62 10.35 11.14
N ILE A 160 -7.67 11.30 11.19
CA ILE A 160 -6.67 11.40 12.28
C ILE A 160 -7.35 11.58 13.64
N ASP A 161 -8.42 12.36 13.70
CA ASP A 161 -9.16 12.60 14.95
C ASP A 161 -9.71 11.32 15.56
N GLN A 162 -10.10 10.34 14.73
CA GLN A 162 -10.64 9.05 15.16
C GLN A 162 -9.54 8.07 15.63
N LEU A 163 -8.28 8.38 15.36
CA LEU A 163 -7.13 7.50 15.60
C LEU A 163 -6.25 7.95 16.78
N LYS A 164 -6.59 9.06 17.44
CA LYS A 164 -5.79 9.63 18.55
C LYS A 164 -5.56 8.62 19.67
N ASP A 165 -6.60 7.88 20.07
CA ASP A 165 -6.51 6.87 21.13
C ASP A 165 -5.73 5.62 20.69
N HIS A 166 -5.56 5.44 19.37
CA HIS A 166 -4.80 4.34 18.78
C HIS A 166 -3.34 4.71 18.49
N LEU A 167 -2.94 5.97 18.67
CA LEU A 167 -1.57 6.43 18.41
C LEU A 167 -0.48 5.57 19.08
N PRO A 168 -0.60 5.14 20.35
CA PRO A 168 0.43 4.30 20.98
C PRO A 168 0.63 2.98 20.22
N VAL A 169 -0.48 2.36 19.80
CA VAL A 169 -0.48 1.10 19.04
C VAL A 169 0.10 1.32 17.65
N ILE A 170 -0.29 2.39 16.96
CA ILE A 170 0.25 2.76 15.65
C ILE A 170 1.78 2.86 15.75
N LEU A 171 2.29 3.69 16.67
CA LEU A 171 3.73 3.89 16.83
C LEU A 171 4.48 2.60 17.16
N GLU A 172 3.90 1.74 18.01
CA GLU A 172 4.48 0.44 18.35
C GLU A 172 4.61 -0.47 17.12
N GLN A 173 3.59 -0.54 16.25
CA GLN A 173 3.65 -1.34 15.03
C GLN A 173 4.74 -0.86 14.06
N TYR A 174 4.88 0.47 13.88
CA TYR A 174 5.94 1.02 13.04
C TYR A 174 7.33 0.75 13.60
N VAL A 175 7.53 0.90 14.91
CA VAL A 175 8.80 0.58 15.58
C VAL A 175 9.16 -0.91 15.41
N SER A 176 8.18 -1.80 15.57
CA SER A 176 8.35 -3.25 15.36
C SER A 176 8.70 -3.60 13.90
N LEU A 177 8.11 -2.90 12.93
CA LEU A 177 8.45 -3.08 11.52
C LEU A 177 9.87 -2.61 11.19
N ILE A 178 10.30 -1.49 11.79
CA ILE A 178 11.67 -1.01 11.65
C ILE A 178 12.66 -2.05 12.19
N ASP A 179 12.35 -2.72 13.31
CA ASP A 179 13.16 -3.83 13.82
C ASP A 179 13.21 -5.05 12.89
N SER A 180 12.06 -5.37 12.29
CA SER A 180 11.92 -6.61 11.52
C SER A 180 12.46 -6.49 10.09
N VAL A 181 12.39 -5.31 9.48
CA VAL A 181 12.71 -5.09 8.06
C VAL A 181 13.81 -4.06 7.85
N GLY A 182 13.89 -3.02 8.70
CA GLY A 182 14.94 -1.99 8.62
C GLY A 182 14.96 -1.14 7.35
N ASN A 183 13.89 -1.11 6.53
CA ASN A 183 13.89 -0.37 5.27
C ASN A 183 13.58 1.13 5.47
N GLU A 184 14.33 1.99 4.79
CA GLU A 184 14.18 3.46 4.74
C GLU A 184 12.72 3.90 4.51
N THR A 185 11.97 3.17 3.66
CA THR A 185 10.57 3.47 3.37
C THR A 185 9.69 3.42 4.62
N VAL A 186 9.92 2.47 5.53
CA VAL A 186 9.12 2.34 6.77
C VAL A 186 9.45 3.49 7.73
N ILE A 187 10.72 3.89 7.79
CA ILE A 187 11.17 5.02 8.62
C ILE A 187 10.54 6.31 8.13
N SER A 188 10.62 6.61 6.83
CA SER A 188 9.99 7.80 6.25
C SER A 188 8.48 7.80 6.44
N THR A 189 7.85 6.61 6.41
CA THR A 189 6.41 6.47 6.66
C THR A 189 6.07 6.77 8.12
N LEU A 190 6.88 6.31 9.09
CA LEU A 190 6.70 6.65 10.50
C LEU A 190 6.82 8.16 10.75
N GLU A 191 7.81 8.82 10.15
CA GLU A 191 7.98 10.28 10.26
C GLU A 191 6.74 11.02 9.76
N ASP A 192 6.23 10.64 8.60
CA ASP A 192 5.03 11.21 8.02
C ASP A 192 3.77 10.95 8.87
N ILE A 193 3.63 9.75 9.45
CA ILE A 193 2.55 9.46 10.42
C ILE A 193 2.64 10.37 11.63
N VAL A 194 3.81 10.44 12.26
CA VAL A 194 4.05 11.27 13.45
C VAL A 194 3.74 12.74 13.17
N GLY A 195 4.14 13.25 12.01
CA GLY A 195 3.91 14.64 11.59
C GLY A 195 2.43 15.04 11.44
N ARG A 196 1.51 14.07 11.41
CA ARG A 196 0.06 14.33 11.26
C ARG A 196 -0.69 14.38 12.57
N PHE A 197 -0.12 13.82 13.64
CA PHE A 197 -0.74 13.93 14.96
C PHE A 197 -0.32 15.24 15.63
N PRO A 198 -1.20 15.84 16.46
CA PRO A 198 -0.84 17.03 17.23
C PRO A 198 0.43 16.77 18.08
N PRO A 199 1.36 17.75 18.17
CA PRO A 199 2.61 17.56 18.93
C PRO A 199 2.38 17.11 20.38
N SER A 200 1.29 17.55 21.01
CA SER A 200 0.91 17.13 22.38
C SER A 200 0.58 15.65 22.50
N ALA A 201 0.03 15.02 21.45
CA ALA A 201 -0.28 13.60 21.43
C ALA A 201 0.98 12.75 21.21
N VAL A 202 1.95 13.27 20.44
CA VAL A 202 3.22 12.59 20.15
C VAL A 202 4.24 12.75 21.28
N ALA A 203 4.22 13.88 22.00
CA ALA A 203 5.19 14.25 23.02
C ALA A 203 5.58 13.11 24.00
N PRO A 204 4.64 12.30 24.52
CA PRO A 204 4.97 11.19 25.42
C PRO A 204 5.87 10.11 24.80
N PHE A 205 5.93 10.02 23.47
CA PHE A 205 6.64 8.97 22.74
C PHE A 205 7.97 9.44 22.13
N ILE A 206 8.22 10.76 22.08
CA ILE A 206 9.36 11.34 21.35
C ILE A 206 10.69 10.74 21.81
N LEU A 207 10.93 10.61 23.12
CA LEU A 207 12.19 10.07 23.63
C LEU A 207 12.43 8.64 23.12
N ARG A 208 11.43 7.76 23.27
CA ARG A 208 11.49 6.37 22.83
C ARG A 208 11.70 6.26 21.32
N LEU A 209 11.00 7.08 20.53
CA LEU A 209 11.15 7.13 19.07
C LEU A 209 12.57 7.58 18.68
N THR A 210 13.10 8.59 19.36
CA THR A 210 14.44 9.12 19.11
C THR A 210 15.51 8.07 19.43
N GLU A 211 15.43 7.42 20.59
CA GLU A 211 16.30 6.31 20.97
C GLU A 211 16.27 5.19 19.92
N LYS A 212 15.08 4.90 19.38
CA LYS A 212 14.93 3.89 18.34
C LYS A 212 15.68 4.24 17.07
N LEU A 213 15.51 5.47 16.59
CA LEU A 213 16.18 5.95 15.38
C LEU A 213 17.70 5.96 15.56
N ILE A 214 18.21 6.35 16.74
CA ILE A 214 19.63 6.27 17.08
C ILE A 214 20.16 4.84 16.98
N ALA A 215 19.43 3.87 17.54
CA ALA A 215 19.83 2.46 17.50
C ALA A 215 19.90 1.94 16.05
N VAL A 216 18.91 2.26 15.23
CA VAL A 216 18.85 1.87 13.82
C VAL A 216 19.99 2.49 13.03
N PHE A 217 20.23 3.79 13.19
CA PHE A 217 21.34 4.48 12.52
C PHE A 217 22.70 3.89 12.93
N SER A 218 22.87 3.59 14.21
CA SER A 218 24.11 2.98 14.70
C SER A 218 24.37 1.61 14.09
N MET A 219 23.33 0.80 13.88
CA MET A 219 23.47 -0.48 13.17
C MET A 219 23.87 -0.31 11.70
N HIS A 220 23.37 0.71 11.00
CA HIS A 220 23.64 0.88 9.56
C HIS A 220 25.00 1.53 9.27
N VAL A 221 25.47 2.43 10.14
CA VAL A 221 26.71 3.18 9.93
C VAL A 221 27.94 2.46 10.46
N PHE A 222 27.78 1.65 11.51
CA PHE A 222 28.91 1.01 12.20
C PHE A 222 28.92 -0.52 12.09
N ALA A 223 28.08 -1.12 11.24
CA ALA A 223 28.19 -2.53 10.83
C ALA A 223 29.07 -2.67 9.58
#